data_AF-A0ABD5XVG4-F1
#
_entry.id   AF-A0ABD5XVG4-F1
#
_cell.length_a   1.000
_cell.length_b   1.000
_cell.length_c   1.000
_cell.angle_alpha   90.00
_cell.angle_beta   90.00
_cell.angle_gamma   90.00
#
_symmetry.space_group_name_H-M   'P 1'
#
loop_
_entity.id
_entity.type
_entity.pdbx_description
1 polymer ?
#
loop_
_entity_poly.entity_id
_entity_poly.type
_entity_poly.pdbx_seq_one_letter_code
_entity_poly.pdbx_strand_id
1 'polypeptide(L)'
;MARGEADRRSDIDLWVLTRSGRAESQREANVIARDLEDTEFDGDRYAYDIDVEAVQAIPAYTEDIREIVVSGIPVYKTNDFETVENLLLEEGATDE
;
A
#
# COMPACT_ATOMS: atom_id res chain seq x y z
N MET A 1 8.26 -2.40 -8.56
CA MET A 1 7.69 -3.74 -8.77
C MET A 1 8.52 -4.72 -7.96
N ALA A 2 8.10 -4.96 -6.72
CA ALA A 2 8.59 -6.06 -5.90
C ALA A 2 8.27 -7.39 -6.57
N ARG A 3 9.10 -8.40 -6.31
CA ARG A 3 9.17 -9.63 -7.08
C ARG A 3 8.89 -10.80 -6.13
N GLY A 4 7.63 -11.22 -6.03
CA GLY A 4 7.26 -12.51 -5.42
C GLY A 4 5.95 -12.46 -4.65
N GLU A 5 5.08 -13.45 -4.91
CA GLU A 5 3.92 -13.85 -4.10
C GLU A 5 2.71 -12.91 -3.84
N ALA A 6 2.60 -11.70 -4.40
CA ALA A 6 1.29 -11.02 -4.47
C ALA A 6 0.40 -11.68 -5.55
N ASP A 7 -0.87 -11.93 -5.23
CA ASP A 7 -1.84 -12.64 -6.08
C ASP A 7 -1.89 -11.97 -7.47
N ARG A 8 -1.48 -12.66 -8.55
CA ARG A 8 -1.27 -12.07 -9.90
C ARG A 8 -2.56 -11.72 -10.65
N ARG A 9 -3.58 -11.29 -9.92
CA ARG A 9 -4.88 -10.88 -10.47
C ARG A 9 -4.98 -9.37 -10.63
N SER A 10 -4.21 -8.59 -9.87
CA SER A 10 -4.10 -7.14 -9.99
C SER A 10 -2.93 -6.76 -10.91
N ASP A 11 -3.10 -5.69 -11.69
CA ASP A 11 -2.03 -5.06 -12.46
C ASP A 11 -1.29 -4.01 -11.62
N ILE A 12 -1.99 -3.39 -10.66
CA ILE A 12 -1.51 -2.31 -9.81
C ILE A 12 -1.95 -2.55 -8.36
N ASP A 13 -0.98 -2.71 -7.46
CA ASP A 13 -1.22 -2.79 -6.02
C ASP A 13 -0.97 -1.42 -5.36
N LEU A 14 -1.90 -0.97 -4.54
CA LEU A 14 -1.84 0.28 -3.80
C LEU A 14 -1.90 0.00 -2.30
N TRP A 15 -0.97 0.57 -1.56
CA TRP A 15 -0.98 0.51 -0.10
C TRP A 15 -1.22 1.90 0.48
N VAL A 16 -2.19 2.01 1.39
CA VAL A 16 -2.65 3.29 1.95
C VAL A 16 -2.54 3.27 3.46
N LEU A 17 -1.86 4.28 4.01
CA LEU A 17 -1.76 4.50 5.44
C LEU A 17 -2.82 5.47 5.93
N THR A 18 -3.58 5.09 6.95
CA THR A 18 -4.55 5.95 7.64
C THR A 18 -4.26 6.09 9.13
N ARG A 19 -4.64 7.23 9.71
CA ARG A 19 -4.56 7.45 11.17
C ARG A 19 -5.59 6.65 11.95
N SER A 20 -6.74 6.39 11.34
CA SER A 20 -7.88 5.73 11.99
C SER A 20 -8.91 5.26 10.96
N GLY A 21 -9.91 4.51 11.40
CA GLY A 21 -11.02 4.14 10.50
C GLY A 21 -10.65 3.12 9.43
N ARG A 22 -9.63 2.26 9.64
CA ARG A 22 -9.13 1.27 8.68
C ARG A 22 -10.24 0.55 7.91
N ALA A 23 -11.25 0.02 8.61
CA ALA A 23 -12.33 -0.74 7.99
C ALA A 23 -13.29 0.11 7.15
N GLU A 24 -13.48 1.38 7.49
CA GLU A 24 -14.26 2.33 6.70
C GLU A 24 -13.47 2.76 5.46
N SER A 25 -12.21 3.16 5.65
CA SER A 25 -11.30 3.50 4.56
C SER A 25 -11.08 2.34 3.58
N GLN A 26 -10.98 1.10 4.06
CA GLN A 26 -10.89 -0.09 3.21
C GLN A 26 -12.15 -0.29 2.37
N ARG A 27 -13.33 -0.02 2.93
CA ARG A 27 -14.59 -0.11 2.17
C ARG A 27 -14.66 0.95 1.08
N GLU A 28 -14.25 2.17 1.40
CA GLU A 28 -14.18 3.26 0.44
C GLU A 28 -13.15 2.97 -0.67
N ALA A 29 -11.96 2.50 -0.30
CA ALA A 29 -10.93 2.06 -1.24
C ALA A 29 -11.45 0.98 -2.20
N ASN A 30 -12.20 0.00 -1.71
CA ASN A 30 -12.79 -1.05 -2.55
C ASN A 30 -13.88 -0.54 -3.51
N VAL A 31 -14.52 0.59 -3.20
CA VAL A 31 -15.45 1.26 -4.14
C VAL A 31 -14.63 1.97 -5.21
N ILE A 32 -13.62 2.74 -4.80
CA ILE A 32 -12.72 3.46 -5.71
C ILE A 32 -12.02 2.49 -6.66
N ALA A 33 -11.54 1.34 -6.18
CA ALA A 33 -10.88 0.32 -7.00
C ALA A 33 -11.79 -0.15 -8.15
N ARG A 34 -13.08 -0.41 -7.88
CA ARG A 34 -14.05 -0.79 -8.92
C ARG A 34 -14.29 0.32 -9.92
N ASP A 35 -14.40 1.56 -9.45
CA ASP A 35 -14.58 2.72 -10.32
C ASP A 35 -13.34 2.91 -11.23
N LEU A 36 -12.14 2.63 -10.72
CA LEU A 36 -10.90 2.65 -11.51
C LEU A 36 -10.83 1.48 -12.52
N GLU A 37 -11.27 0.27 -12.15
CA GLU A 37 -11.34 -0.89 -13.05
C GLU A 37 -12.27 -0.67 -14.25
N ASP A 38 -13.34 0.11 -14.07
CA ASP A 38 -14.25 0.52 -15.14
C ASP A 38 -13.71 1.68 -15.99
N THR A 39 -12.63 2.34 -15.55
CA THR A 39 -12.03 3.50 -16.23
C THR A 39 -10.93 3.07 -17.21
N GLU A 40 -10.94 3.65 -18.40
CA GLU A 40 -9.87 3.45 -19.39
C GLU A 40 -8.81 4.55 -19.29
N PHE A 41 -7.56 4.12 -19.22
CA PHE A 41 -6.37 4.97 -19.25
C PHE A 41 -5.58 4.63 -20.52
N ASP A 42 -5.45 5.60 -21.42
CA ASP A 42 -4.78 5.41 -22.72
C ASP A 42 -5.31 4.23 -23.55
N GLY A 43 -6.58 3.85 -23.33
CA GLY A 43 -7.25 2.73 -24.01
C GLY A 43 -7.13 1.38 -23.32
N ASP A 44 -6.41 1.30 -22.20
CA ASP A 44 -6.26 0.09 -21.39
C ASP A 44 -7.04 0.21 -20.07
N ARG A 45 -7.42 -0.94 -19.50
CA ARG A 45 -7.99 -1.06 -18.15
C ARG A 45 -7.05 -1.87 -17.29
N TYR A 46 -7.03 -1.55 -16.01
CA TYR A 46 -6.16 -2.18 -15.02
C TYR A 46 -6.99 -2.74 -13.88
N ALA A 47 -6.60 -3.91 -13.37
CA ALA A 47 -7.10 -4.44 -12.12
C ALA A 47 -6.33 -3.82 -10.94
N TYR A 48 -7.05 -3.39 -9.90
CA TYR A 48 -6.47 -2.72 -8.74
C TYR A 48 -6.70 -3.54 -7.47
N ASP A 49 -5.63 -3.71 -6.68
CA ASP A 49 -5.77 -4.12 -5.30
C ASP A 49 -5.36 -2.96 -4.38
N ILE A 50 -6.17 -2.67 -3.37
CA ILE A 50 -5.91 -1.54 -2.47
C ILE A 50 -5.98 -2.05 -1.04
N ASP A 51 -4.85 -2.06 -0.35
CA ASP A 51 -4.78 -2.41 1.07
C ASP A 51 -4.65 -1.17 1.93
N VAL A 52 -5.52 -1.07 2.93
CA VAL A 52 -5.51 0.03 3.90
C VAL A 52 -5.04 -0.45 5.25
N GLU A 53 -3.98 0.20 5.73
CA GLU A 53 -3.41 -0.04 7.04
C GLU A 53 -3.47 1.18 7.95
N ALA A 54 -3.60 0.91 9.25
CA ALA A 54 -3.62 1.97 10.25
C ALA A 54 -2.25 2.13 10.90
N VAL A 55 -1.82 3.37 11.17
CA VAL A 55 -0.50 3.67 11.77
C VAL A 55 -0.22 2.84 13.02
N GLN A 56 -1.24 2.65 13.88
CA GLN A 56 -1.11 1.87 15.11
C GLN A 56 -0.91 0.36 14.90
N ALA A 57 -1.19 -0.17 13.71
CA ALA A 57 -1.03 -1.58 13.38
C ALA A 57 0.36 -1.89 12.81
N ILE A 58 1.08 -0.89 12.30
CA ILE A 58 2.38 -1.05 11.64
C ILE A 58 3.39 -1.87 12.46
N PRO A 59 3.57 -1.65 13.77
CA PRO A 59 4.56 -2.42 14.54
C PRO A 59 4.29 -3.93 14.59
N ALA A 60 3.07 -4.39 14.27
CA ALA A 60 2.71 -5.80 14.27
C ALA A 60 2.96 -6.50 12.93
N TYR A 61 3.19 -5.76 11.85
CA TYR A 61 3.26 -6.26 10.48
C TYR A 61 4.50 -5.74 9.74
N THR A 62 5.52 -5.32 10.49
CA THR A 62 6.71 -4.66 9.96
C THR A 62 7.34 -5.44 8.81
N GLU A 63 7.58 -6.75 8.98
CA GLU A 63 8.25 -7.57 7.94
C GLU A 63 7.43 -7.65 6.64
N ASP A 64 6.12 -7.92 6.74
CA ASP A 64 5.25 -8.10 5.57
C ASP A 64 5.04 -6.78 4.79
N ILE A 65 4.91 -5.67 5.50
CA ILE A 65 4.66 -4.35 4.90
C ILE A 65 5.96 -3.70 4.41
N ARG A 66 7.12 -4.05 4.98
CA ARG A 66 8.41 -3.46 4.62
C ARG A 66 8.74 -3.64 3.14
N GLU A 67 8.56 -4.84 2.58
CA GLU A 67 8.84 -5.05 1.16
C GLU A 67 7.99 -4.13 0.28
N ILE A 68 6.69 -3.99 0.61
CA ILE A 68 5.75 -3.14 -0.12
C ILE A 68 6.18 -1.68 -0.07
N VAL A 69 6.49 -1.16 1.12
CA VAL A 69 6.82 0.27 1.30
C VAL A 69 8.19 0.62 0.71
N VAL A 70 9.20 -0.24 0.92
CA VAL A 70 10.58 0.03 0.47
C VAL A 70 10.75 -0.15 -1.03
N SER A 71 10.05 -1.11 -1.65
CA SER A 71 10.12 -1.36 -3.10
C SER A 71 9.09 -0.55 -3.91
N GLY A 72 8.11 0.05 -3.21
CA GLY A 72 7.04 0.83 -3.77
C GLY A 72 7.48 2.18 -4.30
N ILE A 73 6.57 2.84 -5.03
CA ILE A 73 6.74 4.22 -5.47
C ILE A 73 5.75 5.08 -4.68
N PRO A 74 6.20 6.01 -3.82
CA PRO A 74 5.30 6.87 -3.08
C PRO A 74 4.53 7.81 -4.02
N VAL A 75 3.21 7.63 -4.09
CA VAL A 75 2.31 8.49 -4.90
C VAL A 75 1.89 9.73 -4.11
N TYR A 76 1.75 9.60 -2.79
CA TYR A 76 1.40 10.69 -1.88
C TYR A 76 2.05 10.48 -0.51
N LYS A 77 2.63 11.54 0.06
CA LYS A 77 3.33 11.49 1.36
C LYS A 77 2.70 12.45 2.36
N THR A 78 2.65 12.00 3.61
CA THR A 78 2.33 12.79 4.80
C THR A 78 3.42 12.58 5.84
N ASN A 79 3.51 13.44 6.85
CA ASN A 79 4.49 13.27 7.94
C ASN A 79 4.39 11.90 8.62
N ASP A 80 3.18 11.36 8.76
CA ASP A 80 2.95 10.04 9.35
C ASP A 80 3.49 8.93 8.43
N PHE A 81 3.27 9.06 7.11
CA PHE A 81 3.81 8.12 6.13
C PHE A 81 5.34 8.16 6.12
N GLU A 82 5.94 9.34 6.12
CA GLU A 82 7.41 9.48 6.16
C GLU A 82 8.00 8.90 7.45
N THR A 83 7.30 9.03 8.57
CA THR A 83 7.72 8.42 9.84
C THR A 83 7.72 6.89 9.74
N VAL A 84 6.67 6.30 9.15
CA VAL A 84 6.58 4.85 8.92
C VAL A 84 7.61 4.38 7.89
N GLU A 85 7.79 5.11 6.79
CA GLU A 85 8.79 4.80 5.76
C GLU A 85 10.20 4.77 6.36
N ASN A 86 10.58 5.77 7.17
CA ASN A 86 11.87 5.80 7.84
C ASN A 86 12.03 4.65 8.84
N LEU A 87 11.01 4.37 9.65
CA LEU A 87 11.02 3.23 10.58
C LEU A 87 11.31 1.91 9.84
N LEU A 88 10.60 1.65 8.75
CA LEU A 88 10.74 0.42 7.96
C LEU A 88 12.09 0.33 7.22
N LEU A 89 12.69 1.47 6.86
CA LEU A 89 14.03 1.54 6.29
C LEU A 89 15.12 1.30 7.36
N GLU A 90 14.95 1.84 8.57
CA GLU A 90 15.92 1.74 9.68
C GLU A 90 15.95 0.34 10.32
N GLU A 91 14.79 -0.28 10.58
CA GLU A 91 14.74 -1.67 11.06
C GLU A 91 15.40 -2.61 10.05
N GLY A 92 15.31 -2.25 8.77
CA GLY A 92 15.95 -2.98 7.71
C GLY A 92 17.46 -2.91 7.59
N ALA A 93 18.07 -1.87 8.15
CA ALA A 93 19.52 -1.68 8.18
C ALA A 93 20.17 -2.36 9.40
N THR A 94 19.37 -2.85 10.36
CA THR A 94 19.85 -3.48 11.58
C THR A 94 20.05 -5.00 11.42
N ASP A 95 19.47 -5.61 10.38
CA ASP A 95 19.56 -7.03 10.06
C ASP A 95 20.74 -7.42 9.13
N GLU A 96 21.69 -6.51 8.87
CA GLU A 96 22.92 -6.74 8.08
C GLU A 96 24.21 -6.81 8.93
#